data_AF-A0A2L2Z4Z1-F1
#
_entry.id   AF-A0A2L2Z4Z1-F1
#
_cell.length_a   1.000
_cell.length_b   1.000
_cell.length_c   1.000
_cell.angle_alpha   90.00
_cell.angle_beta   90.00
_cell.angle_gamma   90.00
#
_symmetry.space_group_name_H-M   'P 1'
#
loop_
_entity.id
_entity.type
_entity.pdbx_description
1 polymer ?
#
loop_
_entity_poly.entity_id
_entity_poly.type
_entity_poly.pdbx_seq_one_letter_code
_entity_poly.pdbx_strand_id
1 'polypeptide(L)' 'QMRWQNNELTYVIDRTLASLQALILSAMNIYHISTCLRFKPRTTDRNFFKLLSGQGCFSFVGLINLGEQPLSL' A
#
# COMPACT_ATOMS: atom_id res chain seq x y z
N GLN A 1 9.48 13.15 -7.51
CA GLN A 1 8.40 12.28 -6.97
C GLN A 1 7.49 11.88 -8.12
N MET A 2 7.20 10.57 -8.30
CA MET A 2 6.22 10.10 -9.30
C MET A 2 4.88 9.80 -8.63
N ARG A 3 3.80 9.91 -9.40
CA ARG A 3 2.44 9.55 -8.98
C ARG A 3 2.11 8.12 -9.43
N TRP A 4 1.29 7.45 -8.62
CA TRP A 4 0.61 6.22 -9.04
C TRP A 4 -0.30 6.52 -10.22
N GLN A 5 -0.33 5.61 -11.19
CA GLN A 5 -1.11 5.77 -12.42
C GLN A 5 -2.55 5.32 -12.19
N ASN A 6 -3.50 5.88 -12.94
CA ASN A 6 -4.92 5.51 -12.91
C ASN A 6 -5.59 5.60 -11.52
N ASN A 7 -5.00 6.38 -10.59
CA ASN A 7 -5.43 6.45 -9.19
C ASN A 7 -5.47 5.08 -8.49
N GLU A 8 -4.72 4.11 -8.98
CA GLU A 8 -4.68 2.76 -8.44
C GLU A 8 -3.33 2.48 -7.77
N LEU A 9 -3.37 2.06 -6.51
CA LEU A 9 -2.21 1.69 -5.74
C LEU A 9 -2.23 0.18 -5.51
N THR A 10 -1.21 -0.51 -5.99
CA THR A 10 -1.09 -1.95 -5.81
C THR A 10 -0.40 -2.27 -4.48
N TYR A 11 -0.96 -3.19 -3.69
CA TYR A 11 -0.46 -3.51 -2.35
C TYR A 11 -0.30 -5.00 -2.05
N VAL A 12 0.53 -5.30 -1.06
CA VAL A 12 0.65 -6.58 -0.37
C VAL A 12 0.68 -6.32 1.14
N ILE A 13 -0.01 -7.13 1.92
CA ILE A 13 0.10 -7.12 3.39
C ILE A 13 1.03 -8.27 3.79
N ASP A 14 2.14 -7.95 4.43
CA ASP A 14 3.06 -8.95 4.96
C ASP A 14 2.42 -9.73 6.13
N ARG A 15 2.83 -10.99 6.30
CA ARG A 15 2.37 -11.86 7.40
C ARG A 15 2.59 -11.25 8.79
N THR A 16 3.58 -10.38 8.94
CA THR A 16 3.84 -9.65 10.19
C THR A 16 2.67 -8.78 10.64
N LEU A 17 1.76 -8.42 9.72
CA LEU A 17 0.56 -7.62 9.99
C LEU A 17 -0.75 -8.44 9.88
N ALA A 18 -0.68 -9.77 9.90
CA ALA A 18 -1.86 -10.63 9.72
C ALA A 18 -2.99 -10.31 10.73
N SER A 19 -2.67 -10.02 11.99
CA SER A 19 -3.64 -9.64 13.02
C SER A 19 -4.28 -8.26 12.79
N LEU A 20 -3.63 -7.39 12.03
CA LEU A 20 -4.09 -6.03 11.72
C LEU A 20 -4.75 -5.92 10.33
N GLN A 21 -4.80 -7.01 9.57
CA GLN A 21 -5.29 -7.00 8.19
C GLN A 21 -6.69 -6.38 8.07
N ALA A 22 -7.63 -6.72 8.94
CA ALA A 22 -8.98 -6.15 8.91
C ALA A 22 -8.98 -4.62 9.13
N LEU A 23 -8.14 -4.13 10.04
CA LEU A 23 -7.99 -2.70 10.31
C LEU A 23 -7.37 -1.97 9.12
N ILE A 24 -6.33 -2.54 8.50
CA ILE A 24 -5.68 -2.01 7.31
C ILE A 24 -6.69 -1.88 6.15
N LEU A 25 -7.49 -2.91 5.90
CA LEU A 25 -8.52 -2.89 4.86
C LEU A 25 -9.62 -1.86 5.16
N SER A 26 -10.01 -1.71 6.43
CA SER A 26 -10.94 -0.65 6.84
C SER A 26 -10.39 0.75 6.57
N ALA A 27 -9.11 0.98 6.88
CA ALA A 27 -8.44 2.26 6.59
C ALA A 27 -8.35 2.53 5.07
N MET A 28 -8.05 1.52 4.26
CA MET A 28 -8.06 1.63 2.79
C MET A 28 -9.46 2.00 2.26
N ASN A 29 -10.53 1.46 2.86
CA ASN A 29 -11.90 1.75 2.46
C ASN A 29 -12.29 3.22 2.68
N ILE A 30 -11.71 3.92 3.67
CA ILE A 30 -11.94 5.36 3.87
C ILE A 30 -11.56 6.14 2.60
N TYR A 31 -10.45 5.78 1.95
CA TYR A 31 -10.05 6.40 0.68
C TYR A 31 -10.99 6.05 -0.48
N HIS A 32 -11.57 4.84 -0.49
CA HIS A 32 -12.52 4.45 -1.53
C HIS A 32 -13.79 5.31 -1.47
N ILE A 33 -14.23 5.66 -0.27
CA ILE A 33 -15.40 6.49 0.01
C ILE A 33 -15.11 7.97 -0.27
N SER A 34 -13.96 8.48 0.20
CA SER A 34 -13.67 9.91 0.22
C SER A 34 -12.93 10.44 -1.00
N THR A 35 -12.33 9.55 -1.80
CA THR A 35 -11.48 9.92 -2.94
C THR A 35 -11.71 9.00 -4.14
N CYS A 36 -11.08 9.32 -5.27
CA CYS A 36 -10.99 8.44 -6.43
C CYS A 36 -9.88 7.38 -6.34
N LEU A 37 -9.09 7.35 -5.25
CA LEU A 37 -8.01 6.38 -5.09
C LEU A 37 -8.56 4.97 -4.86
N ARG A 38 -7.94 3.98 -5.49
CA ARG A 38 -8.30 2.57 -5.35
C ARG A 38 -7.08 1.75 -4.95
N PHE A 39 -7.29 0.82 -4.03
CA PHE A 39 -6.25 -0.10 -3.56
C PHE A 39 -6.53 -1.48 -4.16
N LYS A 40 -5.57 -2.02 -4.91
CA LYS A 40 -5.70 -3.31 -5.58
C LYS A 40 -4.69 -4.31 -4.99
N PRO A 41 -5.12 -5.51 -4.56
CA PRO A 41 -4.19 -6.57 -4.21
C PRO A 41 -3.27 -6.90 -5.40
N ARG A 42 -1.97 -7.04 -5.14
CA ARG A 42 -0.99 -7.37 -6.18
C ARG A 42 -1.29 -8.75 -6.80
N THR A 43 -1.21 -8.81 -8.13
CA THR A 43 -1.17 -10.09 -8.87
C THR A 43 0.17 -10.26 -9.57
N THR A 44 0.43 -9.46 -10.61
CA THR A 44 1.67 -9.50 -11.41
C THR A 44 2.33 -8.13 -11.53
N ASP A 45 1.80 -7.11 -10.85
CA ASP A 45 2.30 -5.74 -10.95
C ASP A 45 3.77 -5.65 -10.51
N ARG A 46 4.58 -4.96 -11.33
CA ARG A 46 5.99 -4.69 -11.03
C ARG A 46 6.13 -3.79 -9.81
N ASN A 47 5.41 -2.67 -9.78
CA ASN A 47 5.48 -1.69 -8.71
C ASN A 47 4.29 -1.88 -7.76
N PHE A 48 4.58 -2.00 -6.48
CA PHE A 48 3.59 -2.19 -5.42
C PHE A 48 4.21 -1.77 -4.10
N PHE A 49 3.39 -1.38 -3.14
CA PHE A 49 3.86 -1.17 -1.78
C PHE A 49 3.54 -2.37 -0.89
N LYS A 50 4.45 -2.69 0.01
CA LYS A 50 4.31 -3.80 0.96
C LYS A 50 4.14 -3.25 2.37
N LEU A 51 2.98 -3.45 2.97
CA LEU A 51 2.76 -3.13 4.37
C LEU A 51 3.44 -4.19 5.24
N LEU A 52 4.26 -3.78 6.19
CA LEU A 52 4.98 -4.67 7.09
C LEU A 52 5.13 -4.05 8.48
N SER A 53 5.45 -4.88 9.48
CA SER A 53 5.91 -4.38 10.78
C SER A 53 7.44 -4.26 10.76
N GLY A 54 7.92 -3.04 10.61
CA GLY A 54 9.34 -2.69 10.57
C GLY A 54 9.78 -1.85 11.78
N GLN A 55 10.97 -1.26 11.72
CA GLN A 55 11.44 -0.37 12.79
C GLN A 55 10.87 1.04 12.62
N GLY A 56 9.81 1.34 13.37
CA GLY A 56 9.10 2.61 13.32
C GLY A 56 8.13 2.72 12.14
N CYS A 57 7.47 3.87 12.03
CA CYS A 57 6.50 4.14 10.98
C CYS A 57 7.14 4.95 9.85
N PHE A 58 7.14 4.44 8.63
CA PHE A 58 7.73 5.14 7.49
C PHE A 58 7.15 4.69 6.15
N SER A 59 7.31 5.53 5.14
CA SER A 59 6.96 5.22 3.75
C SER A 59 7.79 6.06 2.79
N PHE A 60 7.87 5.61 1.54
CA PHE A 60 8.35 6.45 0.44
C PHE A 60 7.29 7.48 0.05
N VAL A 61 7.76 8.67 -0.33
CA VAL A 61 6.90 9.74 -0.82
C VAL A 61 6.61 9.50 -2.32
N GLY A 62 5.42 9.00 -2.62
CA GLY A 62 4.97 8.68 -3.98
C GLY A 62 5.40 7.30 -4.50
N LEU A 63 5.30 7.11 -5.82
CA LEU A 63 5.76 5.93 -6.52
C LEU A 63 7.26 6.04 -6.80
N ILE A 64 8.05 5.03 -6.42
CA ILE A 64 9.51 5.03 -6.66
C ILE A 64 9.92 4.36 -7.98
N ASN A 65 9.01 3.58 -8.61
CA ASN A 65 9.24 2.89 -9.88
C ASN A 65 10.45 1.91 -9.88
N LEU A 66 10.75 1.31 -8.72
CA LEU A 66 11.86 0.36 -8.52
C LEU A 66 11.38 -1.03 -8.06
N GLY A 67 10.08 -1.32 -8.13
CA GLY A 67 9.51 -2.59 -7.69
C GLY A 67 8.74 -2.49 -6.38
N GLU A 68 9.04 -3.40 -5.44
CA GLU A 68 8.50 -3.39 -4.09
C GLU A 68 8.97 -2.15 -3.33
N GLN A 69 8.05 -1.42 -2.70
CA GLN A 69 8.38 -0.33 -1.76
C GLN A 69 7.79 -0.61 -0.37
N PRO A 70 8.59 -0.65 0.71
CA PRO A 70 8.09 -0.88 2.05
C PRO A 70 7.25 0.29 2.58
N LEU A 71 6.19 -0.05 3.32
CA LEU A 71 5.42 0.85 4.17
C LEU A 71 5.36 0.19 5.56
N SER A 72 6.06 0.78 6.53
CA SER A 72 6.10 0.25 7.89
C SER A 72 5.00 0.90 8.73
N LEU A 73 4.23 0.05 9.41
CA LEU A 73 3.23 0.43 10.42
C LEU A 73 3.78 0.18 11.82
#